data_AF-A0A8S3INK6-F1
#
_entry.id   AF-A0A8S3INK6-F1
#
_cell.length_a   1.000
_cell.length_b   1.000
_cell.length_c   1.000
_cell.angle_alpha   90.00
_cell.angle_beta   90.00
_cell.angle_gamma   90.00
#
_symmetry.space_group_name_H-M   'P 1'
#
loop_
_entity.id
_entity.type
_entity.pdbx_description
1 polymer ?
#
loop_
_entity_poly.entity_id
_entity_poly.type
_entity_poly.pdbx_seq_one_letter_code
_entity_poly.pdbx_strand_id
1 'polypeptide(L)'
;LAAVSSVCLTLLKKHDHAIIVDDAYSGTTNLFNACLSRFSIESSFVNLSLSPSAVTQHLRPSTRIVWLESPSNPSLRLVDIDAISTLVHSYDSSIVVVVDNTFASPLNQSPLLLGADICHASLTKYINGHTDVIGGCLSMNRKDLYEKLLSSQSLFQMNLSPFDCYLVRRGITTLALRMRQHMKNAYHVAQFLERHPAIERVFYPALPSHPQHEIYKKQGGASGMCSYVLVKDADVKQFLMALKLCTVAVSLGGCETLLESP
;
A
#
# COMPACT_ATOMS: atom_id res chain seq x y z
N LEU A 1 -9.34 -5.01 2.73
CA LEU A 1 -10.59 -4.52 2.10
C LEU A 1 -11.61 -4.02 3.11
N ALA A 2 -12.00 -4.77 4.16
CA ALA A 2 -12.96 -4.28 5.17
C ALA A 2 -12.55 -2.95 5.84
N ALA A 3 -11.27 -2.76 6.15
CA ALA A 3 -10.74 -1.48 6.65
C ALA A 3 -10.90 -0.34 5.63
N VAL A 4 -10.57 -0.58 4.36
CA VAL A 4 -10.79 0.37 3.24
C VAL A 4 -12.27 0.72 3.11
N SER A 5 -13.16 -0.27 3.10
CA SER A 5 -14.60 -0.08 3.07
C SER A 5 -15.09 0.74 4.27
N SER A 6 -14.56 0.48 5.47
CA SER A 6 -14.93 1.24 6.67
C SER A 6 -14.56 2.72 6.54
N VAL A 7 -13.37 3.03 6.02
CA VAL A 7 -12.98 4.43 5.75
C VAL A 7 -13.95 5.08 4.76
N CYS A 8 -14.16 4.45 3.60
CA CYS A 8 -15.00 5.03 2.56
C CYS A 8 -16.46 5.22 3.02
N LEU A 9 -17.07 4.19 3.62
CA LEU A 9 -18.48 4.24 4.06
C LEU A 9 -18.71 5.18 5.25
N THR A 10 -17.66 5.48 6.03
CA THR A 10 -17.76 6.41 7.16
C THR A 10 -17.60 7.86 6.72
N LEU A 11 -16.69 8.12 5.78
CA LEU A 11 -16.25 9.48 5.46
C LEU A 11 -16.85 10.03 4.19
N LEU A 12 -17.36 9.17 3.29
CA LEU A 12 -17.96 9.59 2.04
C LEU A 12 -19.48 9.45 2.10
N LYS A 13 -20.16 10.38 1.46
CA LYS A 13 -21.59 10.32 1.15
C LYS A 13 -21.84 10.59 -0.32
N LYS A 14 -23.10 10.48 -0.72
CA LYS A 14 -23.57 10.80 -2.08
C LYS A 14 -22.99 12.14 -2.55
N HIS A 15 -22.45 12.16 -3.77
CA HIS A 15 -21.82 13.31 -4.44
C HIS A 15 -20.49 13.79 -3.85
N ASP A 16 -19.93 13.13 -2.85
CA ASP A 16 -18.53 13.34 -2.50
C ASP A 16 -17.60 12.75 -3.57
N HIS A 17 -16.38 13.27 -3.59
CA HIS A 17 -15.33 12.87 -4.51
C HIS A 17 -14.11 12.33 -3.75
N ALA A 18 -13.46 11.31 -4.30
CA ALA A 18 -12.18 10.80 -3.84
C ALA A 18 -11.13 10.86 -4.94
N ILE A 19 -9.89 11.19 -4.58
CA ILE A 19 -8.72 11.03 -5.45
C ILE A 19 -8.01 9.75 -5.02
N ILE A 20 -7.69 8.87 -5.94
CA ILE A 20 -6.97 7.61 -5.68
C ILE A 20 -5.73 7.60 -6.55
N VAL A 21 -4.59 7.12 -6.02
CA VAL A 21 -3.43 6.85 -6.87
C VAL A 21 -3.77 5.79 -7.92
N ASP A 22 -3.36 6.02 -9.17
CA ASP A 22 -3.78 5.22 -10.32
C ASP A 22 -3.31 3.76 -10.33
N ASP A 23 -2.33 3.41 -9.49
CA ASP A 23 -1.89 2.02 -9.25
C ASP A 23 -2.16 1.51 -7.82
N ALA A 24 -3.20 2.03 -7.19
CA ALA A 24 -3.68 1.43 -5.95
C ALA A 24 -4.05 -0.05 -6.17
N TYR A 25 -3.97 -0.83 -5.10
CA TYR A 25 -4.37 -2.23 -5.06
C TYR A 25 -5.71 -2.44 -5.77
N SER A 26 -5.78 -3.45 -6.65
CA SER A 26 -6.95 -3.71 -7.49
C SER A 26 -8.25 -3.85 -6.70
N GLY A 27 -8.21 -4.39 -5.48
CA GLY A 27 -9.39 -4.45 -4.60
C GLY A 27 -9.89 -3.06 -4.17
N THR A 28 -9.00 -2.10 -3.95
CA THR A 28 -9.34 -0.70 -3.67
C THR A 28 -9.94 -0.04 -4.90
N THR A 29 -9.30 -0.18 -6.06
CA THR A 29 -9.81 0.34 -7.34
C THR A 29 -11.20 -0.21 -7.67
N ASN A 30 -11.41 -1.52 -7.49
CA ASN A 30 -12.70 -2.17 -7.70
C ASN A 30 -13.77 -1.70 -6.70
N LEU A 31 -13.39 -1.42 -5.45
CA LEU A 31 -14.32 -0.85 -4.47
C LEU A 31 -14.85 0.51 -4.94
N PHE A 32 -13.98 1.40 -5.41
CA PHE A 32 -14.41 2.71 -5.93
C PHE A 32 -15.24 2.57 -7.22
N ASN A 33 -14.74 1.83 -8.20
CA ASN A 33 -15.36 1.75 -9.52
C ASN A 33 -16.68 0.96 -9.54
N ALA A 34 -16.76 -0.17 -8.83
CA ALA A 34 -17.90 -1.08 -8.92
C ALA A 34 -18.89 -0.95 -7.76
N CYS A 35 -18.44 -0.50 -6.58
CA CYS A 35 -19.29 -0.41 -5.40
C CYS A 35 -19.68 1.04 -5.10
N LEU A 36 -18.71 1.93 -4.86
CA LEU A 36 -18.99 3.31 -4.39
C LEU A 36 -19.66 4.17 -5.47
N SER A 37 -19.34 3.94 -6.75
CA SER A 37 -20.00 4.59 -7.88
C SER A 37 -21.54 4.41 -7.87
N ARG A 38 -22.04 3.26 -7.40
CA ARG A 38 -23.48 2.98 -7.27
C ARG A 38 -24.17 3.87 -6.24
N PHE A 39 -23.41 4.42 -5.30
CA PHE A 39 -23.89 5.38 -4.29
C PHE A 39 -23.68 6.83 -4.73
N SER A 40 -23.36 7.06 -6.01
CA SER A 40 -23.02 8.37 -6.58
C SER A 40 -21.83 9.04 -5.87
N ILE A 41 -20.90 8.24 -5.35
CA ILE A 41 -19.58 8.72 -4.91
C ILE A 41 -18.68 8.72 -6.14
N GLU A 42 -18.05 9.86 -6.42
CA GLU A 42 -17.17 10.03 -7.56
C GLU A 42 -15.72 9.72 -7.20
N SER A 43 -14.94 9.28 -8.18
CA SER A 43 -13.51 9.00 -8.00
C SER A 43 -12.68 9.44 -9.20
N SER A 44 -11.53 10.06 -8.94
CA SER A 44 -10.48 10.30 -9.94
C SER A 44 -9.25 9.45 -9.64
N PHE A 45 -8.73 8.74 -10.64
CA PHE A 45 -7.48 7.98 -10.54
C PHE A 45 -6.34 8.80 -11.13
N VAL A 46 -5.30 9.06 -10.35
CA VAL A 46 -4.27 10.04 -10.69
C VAL A 46 -2.87 9.46 -10.48
N ASN A 47 -2.01 9.63 -11.48
CA ASN A 47 -0.59 9.32 -11.35
C ASN A 47 0.11 10.39 -10.51
N LEU A 48 0.36 10.09 -9.24
CA LEU A 48 1.04 10.99 -8.31
C LEU A 48 2.55 10.68 -8.15
N SER A 49 3.05 9.68 -8.87
CA SER A 49 4.45 9.22 -8.78
C SER A 49 5.46 10.09 -9.55
N LEU A 50 4.96 10.92 -10.47
CA LEU A 50 5.77 11.83 -11.29
C LEU A 50 5.83 13.24 -10.70
N SER A 51 4.72 13.71 -10.13
CA SER A 51 4.65 15.02 -9.49
C SER A 51 3.57 15.04 -8.40
N PRO A 52 3.92 15.38 -7.15
CA PRO A 52 2.96 15.64 -6.09
C PRO A 52 1.93 16.70 -6.46
N SER A 53 2.33 17.72 -7.23
CA SER A 53 1.45 18.83 -7.61
C SER A 53 0.30 18.43 -8.53
N ALA A 54 0.36 17.26 -9.17
CA ALA A 54 -0.74 16.76 -9.99
C ALA A 54 -2.03 16.58 -9.17
N VAL A 55 -1.94 16.35 -7.84
CA VAL A 55 -3.10 16.22 -6.97
C VAL A 55 -4.01 17.45 -7.03
N THR A 56 -3.42 18.66 -7.13
CA THR A 56 -4.18 19.92 -7.03
C THR A 56 -5.09 20.16 -8.23
N GLN A 57 -4.75 19.58 -9.39
CA GLN A 57 -5.56 19.67 -10.61
C GLN A 57 -6.85 18.85 -10.51
N HIS A 58 -6.88 17.88 -9.60
CA HIS A 58 -8.02 16.98 -9.38
C HIS A 58 -8.81 17.29 -8.10
N LEU A 59 -8.32 18.23 -7.27
CA LEU A 59 -9.05 18.71 -6.11
C LEU A 59 -10.31 19.46 -6.54
N ARG A 60 -11.40 19.18 -5.84
CA ARG A 60 -12.74 19.74 -6.06
C ARG A 60 -13.34 20.14 -4.72
N PRO A 61 -14.31 21.07 -4.67
CA PRO A 61 -15.04 21.39 -3.44
C PRO A 61 -15.73 20.17 -2.78
N SER A 62 -16.06 19.14 -3.57
CA SER A 62 -16.62 17.87 -3.10
C SER A 62 -15.58 16.82 -2.70
N THR A 63 -14.28 17.10 -2.82
CA THR A 63 -13.24 16.12 -2.46
C THR A 63 -13.20 15.93 -0.95
N ARG A 64 -13.20 14.68 -0.50
CA ARG A 64 -13.16 14.32 0.93
C ARG A 64 -12.04 13.36 1.30
N ILE A 65 -11.58 12.56 0.34
CA ILE A 65 -10.49 11.60 0.55
C ILE A 65 -9.46 11.75 -0.57
N VAL A 66 -8.18 11.71 -0.17
CA VAL A 66 -7.07 11.39 -1.07
C VAL A 66 -6.45 10.07 -0.59
N TRP A 67 -6.58 9.03 -1.40
CA TRP A 67 -6.12 7.67 -1.12
C TRP A 67 -4.83 7.37 -1.87
N LEU A 68 -3.76 7.19 -1.11
CA LEU A 68 -2.42 6.89 -1.59
C LEU A 68 -2.04 5.45 -1.26
N GLU A 69 -1.09 4.91 -2.01
CA GLU A 69 -0.40 3.65 -1.73
C GLU A 69 1.08 3.87 -2.07
N SER A 70 1.98 3.56 -1.13
CA SER A 70 3.41 3.84 -1.29
C SER A 70 4.24 2.86 -0.47
N PRO A 71 5.01 1.94 -1.10
CA PRO A 71 5.02 1.64 -2.54
C PRO A 71 3.72 0.99 -3.02
N SER A 72 3.43 1.16 -4.31
CA SER A 72 2.27 0.54 -4.97
C SER A 72 2.47 -0.93 -5.36
N ASN A 73 1.36 -1.67 -5.42
CA ASN A 73 1.32 -3.04 -5.93
C ASN A 73 0.87 -3.10 -7.42
N PRO A 74 1.63 -3.73 -8.34
CA PRO A 74 2.94 -4.38 -8.19
C PRO A 74 4.13 -3.50 -8.59
N SER A 75 3.88 -2.30 -9.11
CA SER A 75 4.92 -1.47 -9.77
C SER A 75 5.94 -0.85 -8.81
N LEU A 76 5.71 -0.92 -7.50
CA LEU A 76 6.54 -0.36 -6.44
C LEU A 76 6.83 1.13 -6.61
N ARG A 77 5.91 1.87 -7.25
CA ARG A 77 6.02 3.33 -7.38
C ARG A 77 5.84 3.95 -6.01
N LEU A 78 6.65 4.97 -5.73
CA LEU A 78 6.49 5.80 -4.55
C LEU A 78 5.76 7.09 -4.90
N VAL A 79 5.01 7.59 -3.93
CA VAL A 79 4.52 8.97 -3.92
C VAL A 79 5.10 9.71 -2.72
N ASP A 80 5.36 11.02 -2.86
CA ASP A 80 5.86 11.88 -1.79
C ASP A 80 4.70 12.22 -0.84
N ILE A 81 4.63 11.51 0.29
CA ILE A 81 3.48 11.58 1.20
C ILE A 81 3.40 12.95 1.86
N ASP A 82 4.55 13.51 2.25
CA ASP A 82 4.64 14.82 2.90
C ASP A 82 4.20 15.95 1.96
N ALA A 83 4.72 15.96 0.74
CA ALA A 83 4.36 16.96 -0.26
C ALA A 83 2.88 16.88 -0.63
N ILE A 84 2.34 15.67 -0.84
CA ILE A 84 0.92 15.51 -1.19
C ILE A 84 0.03 15.91 -0.02
N SER A 85 0.33 15.47 1.20
CA SER A 85 -0.48 15.80 2.37
C SER A 85 -0.51 17.31 2.60
N THR A 86 0.65 17.97 2.50
CA THR A 86 0.76 19.43 2.60
C THR A 86 -0.09 20.14 1.54
N LEU A 87 -0.03 19.72 0.28
CA LEU A 87 -0.82 20.32 -0.81
C LEU A 87 -2.32 20.13 -0.60
N VAL A 88 -2.75 18.93 -0.18
CA VAL A 88 -4.16 18.60 0.07
C VAL A 88 -4.70 19.41 1.24
N HIS A 89 -4.00 19.44 2.37
CA HIS A 89 -4.44 20.19 3.54
C HIS A 89 -4.35 21.70 3.38
N SER A 90 -3.46 22.20 2.52
CA SER A 90 -3.41 23.63 2.15
C SER A 90 -4.62 24.05 1.33
N TYR A 91 -5.19 23.14 0.53
CA TYR A 91 -6.43 23.38 -0.21
C TYR A 91 -7.65 23.32 0.73
N ASP A 92 -7.75 22.26 1.51
CA ASP A 92 -8.79 22.07 2.52
C ASP A 92 -8.32 21.05 3.57
N SER A 93 -8.02 21.54 4.78
CA SER A 93 -7.58 20.72 5.92
C SER A 93 -8.59 19.67 6.40
N SER A 94 -9.85 19.73 5.92
CA SER A 94 -10.86 18.71 6.22
C SER A 94 -10.77 17.47 5.32
N ILE A 95 -10.04 17.54 4.20
CA ILE A 95 -9.80 16.39 3.32
C ILE A 95 -8.88 15.40 4.03
N VAL A 96 -9.31 14.14 4.08
CA VAL A 96 -8.57 13.07 4.76
C VAL A 96 -7.59 12.43 3.79
N VAL A 97 -6.31 12.47 4.14
CA VAL A 97 -5.25 11.76 3.40
C VAL A 97 -5.05 10.38 4.02
N VAL A 98 -5.30 9.35 3.21
CA VAL A 98 -5.13 7.94 3.61
C VAL A 98 -3.95 7.37 2.87
N VAL A 99 -3.05 6.69 3.58
CA VAL A 99 -1.92 5.98 2.98
C VAL A 99 -2.04 4.50 3.28
N ASP A 100 -2.16 3.68 2.25
CA ASP A 100 -1.94 2.25 2.33
C ASP A 100 -0.43 1.98 2.44
N ASN A 101 -0.03 1.53 3.63
CA ASN A 101 1.35 1.27 4.04
C ASN A 101 1.66 -0.23 4.06
N THR A 102 0.82 -1.05 3.43
CA THR A 102 0.92 -2.52 3.47
C THR A 102 2.29 -3.01 3.01
N PHE A 103 2.82 -2.45 1.92
CA PHE A 103 4.08 -2.89 1.32
C PHE A 103 5.30 -2.39 2.09
N ALA A 104 5.26 -1.19 2.65
CA ALA A 104 6.37 -0.64 3.41
C ALA A 104 6.48 -1.25 4.81
N SER A 105 5.35 -1.61 5.45
CA SER A 105 5.25 -1.93 6.89
C SER A 105 5.56 -0.70 7.78
N PRO A 106 4.96 -0.59 8.99
CA PRO A 106 5.20 0.54 9.89
C PRO A 106 6.67 0.75 10.29
N LEU A 107 7.54 -0.26 10.12
CA LEU A 107 8.96 -0.15 10.44
C LEU A 107 9.80 0.57 9.38
N ASN A 108 9.36 0.55 8.11
CA ASN A 108 10.15 1.13 7.02
C ASN A 108 9.52 2.39 6.43
N GLN A 109 8.32 2.77 6.87
CA GLN A 109 7.65 4.03 6.52
C GLN A 109 6.58 4.33 7.58
N SER A 110 6.49 5.59 8.02
CA SER A 110 5.50 6.06 9.00
C SER A 110 4.64 7.18 8.43
N PRO A 111 3.56 6.86 7.69
CA PRO A 111 2.75 7.86 6.99
C PRO A 111 2.19 8.97 7.87
N LEU A 112 1.82 8.66 9.12
CA LEU A 112 1.29 9.65 10.06
C LEU A 112 2.33 10.73 10.45
N LEU A 113 3.62 10.39 10.41
CA LEU A 113 4.71 11.36 10.62
C LEU A 113 5.00 12.19 9.36
N LEU A 114 4.49 11.75 8.21
CA LEU A 114 4.63 12.40 6.91
C LEU A 114 3.36 13.17 6.53
N GLY A 115 2.50 13.49 7.50
CA GLY A 115 1.30 14.31 7.28
C GLY A 115 0.03 13.54 6.89
N ALA A 116 0.04 12.22 6.72
CA ALA A 116 -1.19 11.47 6.48
C ALA A 116 -2.13 11.50 7.70
N ASP A 117 -3.43 11.55 7.47
CA ASP A 117 -4.45 11.48 8.53
C ASP A 117 -4.68 10.04 8.99
N ILE A 118 -4.67 9.08 8.05
CA ILE A 118 -4.90 7.66 8.29
C ILE A 118 -3.81 6.83 7.63
N CYS A 119 -3.20 5.94 8.39
CA CYS A 119 -2.35 4.87 7.87
C CYS A 119 -3.14 3.55 7.86
N HIS A 120 -3.44 3.06 6.67
CA HIS A 120 -4.01 1.73 6.46
C HIS A 120 -2.89 0.70 6.30
N ALA A 121 -3.10 -0.51 6.82
CA ALA A 121 -2.28 -1.66 6.43
C ALA A 121 -3.09 -2.94 6.44
N SER A 122 -2.82 -3.83 5.51
CA SER A 122 -3.31 -5.21 5.53
C SER A 122 -2.52 -6.02 6.56
N LEU A 123 -3.20 -6.42 7.63
CA LEU A 123 -2.63 -7.31 8.66
C LEU A 123 -2.27 -8.67 8.07
N THR A 124 -2.92 -9.09 6.98
CA THR A 124 -2.64 -10.33 6.23
C THR A 124 -1.19 -10.45 5.77
N LYS A 125 -0.50 -9.33 5.58
CA LYS A 125 0.83 -9.28 4.95
C LYS A 125 1.93 -9.24 6.02
N TYR A 126 2.84 -8.27 5.95
CA TYR A 126 4.02 -8.20 6.81
C TYR A 126 3.73 -8.15 8.31
N ILE A 127 2.65 -7.48 8.73
CA ILE A 127 2.37 -7.27 10.16
C ILE A 127 2.14 -8.60 10.86
N ASN A 128 1.21 -9.44 10.36
CA ASN A 128 1.09 -10.81 10.82
C ASN A 128 2.32 -11.64 10.42
N GLY A 129 2.61 -11.71 9.11
CA GLY A 129 3.82 -12.32 8.56
C GLY A 129 3.90 -13.84 8.59
N HIS A 130 2.80 -14.53 8.94
CA HIS A 130 2.76 -16.00 9.06
C HIS A 130 1.72 -16.66 8.15
N THR A 131 1.12 -15.89 7.22
CA THR A 131 0.21 -16.40 6.17
C THR A 131 -1.03 -17.14 6.72
N ASP A 132 -1.46 -16.82 7.94
CA ASP A 132 -2.51 -17.53 8.69
C ASP A 132 -3.61 -16.60 9.24
N VAL A 133 -3.55 -15.29 8.95
CA VAL A 133 -4.58 -14.30 9.35
C VAL A 133 -4.99 -13.45 8.16
N ILE A 134 -6.29 -13.14 8.06
CA ILE A 134 -6.81 -12.12 7.14
C ILE A 134 -7.35 -10.95 7.98
N GLY A 135 -6.81 -9.76 7.76
CA GLY A 135 -7.26 -8.58 8.50
C GLY A 135 -6.73 -7.27 7.91
N GLY A 136 -7.27 -6.16 8.42
CA GLY A 136 -6.79 -4.81 8.12
C GLY A 136 -6.79 -3.98 9.39
N CYS A 137 -5.90 -2.99 9.45
CA CYS A 137 -5.83 -2.03 10.53
C CYS A 137 -5.82 -0.59 9.98
N LEU A 138 -6.34 0.31 10.79
CA LEU A 138 -6.30 1.75 10.56
C LEU A 138 -5.64 2.38 11.77
N SER A 139 -4.57 3.14 11.55
CA SER A 139 -3.89 3.94 12.58
C SER A 139 -4.08 5.42 12.27
N MET A 140 -4.33 6.24 13.28
CA MET A 140 -4.53 7.68 13.14
C MET A 140 -4.22 8.39 14.47
N ASN A 141 -3.85 9.67 14.40
CA ASN A 141 -3.65 10.51 15.59
C ASN A 141 -4.90 11.34 15.93
N ARG A 142 -5.75 11.60 14.93
CA ARG A 142 -6.94 12.43 15.04
C ARG A 142 -8.07 11.72 15.78
N LYS A 143 -8.42 12.25 16.96
CA LYS A 143 -9.48 11.71 17.81
C LYS A 143 -10.86 11.74 17.13
N ASP A 144 -11.15 12.79 16.35
CA ASP A 144 -12.42 12.91 15.63
C ASP A 144 -12.59 11.83 14.55
N LEU A 145 -11.51 11.47 13.84
CA LEU A 145 -11.52 10.37 12.88
C LEU A 145 -11.66 9.02 13.60
N TYR A 146 -10.95 8.84 14.71
CA TYR A 146 -11.00 7.62 15.52
C TYR A 146 -12.42 7.34 16.01
N GLU A 147 -13.09 8.32 16.60
CA GLU A 147 -14.45 8.16 17.15
C GLU A 147 -15.48 7.83 16.05
N LYS A 148 -15.38 8.48 14.88
CA LYS A 148 -16.22 8.17 13.72
C LYS A 148 -16.01 6.74 13.23
N LEU A 149 -14.76 6.33 13.04
CA LEU A 149 -14.44 5.00 12.52
C LEU A 149 -14.73 3.89 13.53
N LEU A 150 -14.56 4.14 14.83
CA LEU A 150 -14.93 3.20 15.89
C LEU A 150 -16.46 3.00 15.95
N SER A 151 -17.21 4.09 15.78
CA SER A 151 -18.68 4.05 15.69
C SER A 151 -19.13 3.23 14.49
N SER A 152 -18.54 3.46 13.32
CA SER A 152 -18.82 2.68 12.12
C SER A 152 -18.41 1.21 12.25
N GLN A 153 -17.26 0.91 12.85
CA GLN A 153 -16.83 -0.46 13.13
C GLN A 153 -17.86 -1.18 14.00
N SER A 154 -18.39 -0.50 15.02
CA SER A 154 -19.45 -1.03 15.88
C SER A 154 -20.78 -1.22 15.14
N LEU A 155 -21.10 -0.37 14.17
CA LEU A 155 -22.31 -0.51 13.37
C LEU A 155 -22.21 -1.66 12.35
N PHE A 156 -21.12 -1.72 11.59
CA PHE A 156 -20.93 -2.70 10.51
C PHE A 156 -20.40 -4.05 11.01
N GLN A 157 -19.94 -4.12 12.27
CA GLN A 157 -19.38 -5.32 12.88
C GLN A 157 -18.24 -5.95 12.05
N MET A 158 -17.46 -5.10 11.35
CA MET A 158 -16.29 -5.51 10.56
C MET A 158 -15.08 -5.74 11.48
N ASN A 159 -15.27 -6.63 12.47
CA ASN A 159 -14.31 -6.91 13.53
C ASN A 159 -13.42 -8.10 13.18
N LEU A 160 -12.19 -8.08 13.71
CA LEU A 160 -11.28 -9.21 13.63
C LEU A 160 -11.56 -10.18 14.79
N SER A 161 -11.46 -11.48 14.54
CA SER A 161 -11.61 -12.51 15.58
C SER A 161 -10.60 -12.27 16.72
N PRO A 162 -10.97 -12.46 18.01
CA PRO A 162 -10.03 -12.37 19.11
C PRO A 162 -8.81 -13.29 18.96
N PHE A 163 -9.00 -14.46 18.36
CA PHE A 163 -7.91 -15.39 18.08
C PHE A 163 -6.95 -14.86 17.01
N ASP A 164 -7.49 -14.27 15.94
CA ASP A 164 -6.69 -13.63 14.89
C ASP A 164 -5.93 -12.40 15.44
N CYS A 165 -6.56 -11.62 16.34
CA CYS A 165 -5.89 -10.55 17.07
C CYS A 165 -4.69 -11.07 17.87
N TYR A 166 -4.83 -12.23 18.52
CA TYR A 166 -3.73 -12.90 19.22
C TYR A 166 -2.62 -13.34 18.27
N LEU A 167 -2.97 -13.95 17.13
CA LEU A 167 -1.98 -14.37 16.11
C LEU A 167 -1.22 -13.17 15.53
N VAL A 168 -1.92 -12.07 15.21
CA VAL A 168 -1.29 -10.82 14.77
C VAL A 168 -0.35 -10.29 15.84
N ARG A 169 -0.78 -10.23 17.10
CA ARG A 169 0.07 -9.80 18.22
C ARG A 169 1.31 -10.69 18.36
N ARG A 170 1.17 -12.01 18.21
CA ARG A 170 2.30 -12.95 18.17
C ARG A 170 3.24 -12.62 17.02
N GLY A 171 2.71 -12.39 15.81
CA GLY A 171 3.48 -12.00 14.63
C GLY A 171 4.27 -10.69 14.79
N ILE A 172 3.69 -9.70 15.49
CA ILE A 172 4.33 -8.40 15.76
C ILE A 172 5.62 -8.56 16.59
N THR A 173 5.69 -9.53 17.50
CA THR A 173 6.88 -9.72 18.36
C THR A 173 8.17 -9.98 17.58
N THR A 174 8.08 -10.51 16.36
CA THR A 174 9.22 -10.76 15.47
C THR A 174 9.28 -9.82 14.27
N LEU A 175 8.37 -8.84 14.17
CA LEU A 175 8.25 -7.97 13.00
C LEU A 175 9.56 -7.27 12.65
N ALA A 176 10.27 -6.72 13.63
CA ALA A 176 11.54 -6.02 13.40
C ALA A 176 12.64 -6.93 12.85
N LEU A 177 12.71 -8.17 13.32
CA LEU A 177 13.67 -9.16 12.83
C LEU A 177 13.32 -9.60 11.42
N ARG A 178 12.04 -9.91 11.17
CA ARG A 178 11.54 -10.31 9.85
C ARG A 178 11.73 -9.21 8.81
N MET A 179 11.32 -7.97 9.10
CA MET A 179 11.45 -6.85 8.15
C MET A 179 12.90 -6.54 7.80
N ARG A 180 13.81 -6.60 8.79
CA ARG A 180 15.26 -6.46 8.53
C ARG A 180 15.75 -7.54 7.57
N GLN A 181 15.35 -8.79 7.79
CA GLN A 181 15.77 -9.90 6.93
C GLN A 181 15.14 -9.80 5.53
N HIS A 182 13.85 -9.45 5.43
CA HIS A 182 13.16 -9.22 4.17
C HIS A 182 13.86 -8.15 3.33
N MET A 183 14.14 -6.99 3.92
CA MET A 183 14.79 -5.89 3.22
C MET A 183 16.21 -6.25 2.79
N LYS A 184 17.00 -6.91 3.66
CA LYS A 184 18.34 -7.40 3.31
C LYS A 184 18.30 -8.38 2.13
N ASN A 185 17.39 -9.36 2.17
CA ASN A 185 17.26 -10.34 1.11
C ASN A 185 16.81 -9.71 -0.19
N ALA A 186 15.77 -8.87 -0.16
CA ALA A 186 15.23 -8.21 -1.35
C ALA A 186 16.25 -7.28 -1.99
N TYR A 187 17.04 -6.54 -1.20
CA TYR A 187 18.11 -5.71 -1.76
C TYR A 187 19.16 -6.55 -2.51
N HIS A 188 19.62 -7.67 -1.94
CA HIS A 188 20.57 -8.55 -2.63
C HIS A 188 19.97 -9.20 -3.88
N VAL A 189 18.70 -9.63 -3.82
CA VAL A 189 17.98 -10.19 -4.98
C VAL A 189 17.83 -9.13 -6.07
N ALA A 190 17.43 -7.91 -5.72
CA ALA A 190 17.26 -6.81 -6.66
C ALA A 190 18.59 -6.45 -7.35
N GLN A 191 19.70 -6.38 -6.60
CA GLN A 191 21.04 -6.15 -7.16
C GLN A 191 21.51 -7.27 -8.08
N PHE A 192 21.21 -8.52 -7.74
CA PHE A 192 21.50 -9.67 -8.59
C PHE A 192 20.72 -9.60 -9.90
N LEU A 193 19.40 -9.36 -9.81
CA LEU A 193 18.52 -9.26 -10.97
C LEU A 193 18.89 -8.09 -11.88
N GLU A 194 19.26 -6.94 -11.32
CA GLU A 194 19.61 -5.75 -12.09
C GLU A 194 20.85 -5.95 -12.99
N ARG A 195 21.71 -6.91 -12.65
CA ARG A 195 22.91 -7.26 -13.42
C ARG A 195 22.70 -8.46 -14.35
N HIS A 196 21.55 -9.11 -14.27
CA HIS A 196 21.33 -10.38 -14.96
C HIS A 196 20.83 -10.13 -16.40
N PRO A 197 21.45 -10.73 -17.43
CA PRO A 197 21.16 -10.41 -18.84
C PRO A 197 19.74 -10.78 -19.31
N ALA A 198 19.05 -11.66 -18.57
CA ALA A 198 17.66 -12.02 -18.84
C ALA A 198 16.62 -11.09 -18.17
N ILE A 199 17.07 -10.04 -17.48
CA ILE A 199 16.23 -9.06 -16.80
C ILE A 199 16.33 -7.73 -17.54
N GLU A 200 15.20 -7.21 -18.01
CA GLU A 200 15.11 -5.91 -18.67
C GLU A 200 15.11 -4.76 -17.65
N ARG A 201 14.38 -4.92 -16.55
CA ARG A 201 14.22 -3.86 -15.55
C ARG A 201 13.93 -4.43 -14.17
N VAL A 202 14.45 -3.77 -13.14
CA VAL A 202 14.14 -4.05 -11.74
C VAL A 202 13.52 -2.81 -11.10
N PHE A 203 12.49 -3.03 -10.30
CA PHE A 203 11.86 -2.03 -9.45
C PHE A 203 12.10 -2.43 -8.00
N TYR A 204 12.97 -1.68 -7.32
CA TYR A 204 13.14 -1.79 -5.89
C TYR A 204 13.47 -0.40 -5.32
N PRO A 205 12.67 0.19 -4.42
CA PRO A 205 12.83 1.60 -4.02
C PRO A 205 14.22 1.97 -3.50
N ALA A 206 14.92 1.03 -2.86
CA ALA A 206 16.26 1.26 -2.31
C ALA A 206 17.40 1.17 -3.34
N LEU A 207 17.14 0.76 -4.59
CA LEU A 207 18.14 0.83 -5.66
C LEU A 207 18.26 2.25 -6.21
N PRO A 208 19.47 2.77 -6.48
CA PRO A 208 19.67 4.08 -7.10
C PRO A 208 19.01 4.24 -8.48
N SER A 209 18.78 3.13 -9.19
CA SER A 209 18.10 3.08 -10.48
C SER A 209 16.59 3.31 -10.40
N HIS A 210 16.01 3.22 -9.19
CA HIS A 210 14.57 3.40 -9.01
C HIS A 210 14.18 4.86 -9.31
N PRO A 211 13.17 5.13 -10.15
CA PRO A 211 12.82 6.50 -10.55
C PRO A 211 12.52 7.42 -9.35
N GLN A 212 11.95 6.87 -8.28
CA GLN A 212 11.64 7.59 -7.05
C GLN A 212 12.65 7.34 -5.90
N HIS A 213 13.91 6.97 -6.20
CA HIS A 213 14.91 6.71 -5.16
C HIS A 213 15.14 7.91 -4.22
N GLU A 214 15.04 9.15 -4.72
CA GLU A 214 15.13 10.35 -3.90
C GLU A 214 13.98 10.49 -2.90
N ILE A 215 12.77 10.05 -3.26
CA ILE A 215 11.63 9.99 -2.32
C ILE A 215 11.90 8.90 -1.28
N TYR A 216 12.37 7.73 -1.71
CA TYR A 216 12.74 6.64 -0.80
C TYR A 216 13.74 7.11 0.28
N LYS A 217 14.79 7.85 -0.09
CA LYS A 217 15.78 8.34 0.88
C LYS A 217 15.19 9.27 1.95
N LYS A 218 14.10 9.99 1.63
CA LYS A 218 13.43 10.90 2.56
C LYS A 218 12.47 10.19 3.51
N GLN A 219 11.68 9.24 2.99
CA GLN A 219 10.53 8.68 3.72
C GLN A 219 10.56 7.16 3.95
N GLY A 220 11.53 6.47 3.34
CA GLY A 220 11.61 5.00 3.33
C GLY A 220 10.67 4.37 2.29
N GLY A 221 10.10 3.21 2.62
CA GLY A 221 9.14 2.50 1.76
C GLY A 221 9.64 1.16 1.18
N ALA A 222 10.94 0.88 1.20
CA ALA A 222 11.45 -0.43 0.76
C ALA A 222 11.12 -1.55 1.77
N SER A 223 10.89 -2.77 1.29
CA SER A 223 10.60 -3.94 2.13
C SER A 223 11.17 -5.22 1.50
N GLY A 224 10.50 -6.36 1.66
CA GLY A 224 10.83 -7.61 0.97
C GLY A 224 10.25 -7.69 -0.45
N MET A 225 9.48 -6.70 -0.89
CA MET A 225 8.88 -6.70 -2.23
C MET A 225 9.90 -6.25 -3.27
N CYS A 226 10.02 -7.00 -4.36
CA CYS A 226 10.86 -6.68 -5.51
C CYS A 226 10.11 -7.08 -6.77
N SER A 227 9.98 -6.14 -7.71
CA SER A 227 9.32 -6.38 -9.00
C SER A 227 10.35 -6.26 -10.11
N TYR A 228 10.20 -7.03 -11.18
CA TYR A 228 11.13 -6.98 -12.31
C TYR A 228 10.46 -7.47 -13.58
N VAL A 229 11.06 -7.12 -14.71
CA VAL A 229 10.59 -7.43 -16.06
C VAL A 229 11.66 -8.32 -16.71
N LEU A 230 11.27 -9.50 -17.17
CA LEU A 230 12.14 -10.33 -18.00
C LEU A 230 12.33 -9.67 -19.38
N VAL A 231 13.44 -9.97 -20.05
CA VAL A 231 13.64 -9.50 -21.43
C VAL A 231 12.49 -9.88 -22.35
N LYS A 232 12.23 -9.02 -23.34
CA LYS A 232 11.30 -9.29 -24.44
C LYS A 232 11.56 -10.69 -25.00
N ASP A 233 10.49 -11.48 -25.13
CA ASP A 233 10.46 -12.88 -25.61
C ASP A 233 10.91 -13.97 -24.62
N ALA A 234 11.15 -13.64 -23.35
CA ALA A 234 11.39 -14.65 -22.32
C ALA A 234 10.18 -15.59 -22.13
N ASP A 235 10.43 -16.90 -22.03
CA ASP A 235 9.41 -17.87 -21.64
C ASP A 235 9.17 -17.80 -20.13
N VAL A 236 8.19 -16.97 -19.75
CA VAL A 236 7.78 -16.76 -18.36
C VAL A 236 7.37 -18.09 -17.71
N LYS A 237 6.66 -18.97 -18.43
CA LYS A 237 6.21 -20.24 -17.87
C LYS A 237 7.38 -21.16 -17.54
N GLN A 238 8.35 -21.25 -18.46
CA GLN A 238 9.58 -22.01 -18.22
C GLN A 238 10.36 -21.45 -17.04
N PHE A 239 10.48 -20.12 -16.94
CA PHE A 239 11.12 -19.46 -15.80
C PHE A 239 10.44 -19.83 -14.47
N LEU A 240 9.11 -19.73 -14.41
CA LEU A 240 8.33 -20.08 -13.21
C LEU A 240 8.48 -21.56 -12.83
N MET A 241 8.46 -22.47 -13.81
CA MET A 241 8.61 -23.91 -13.58
C MET A 241 10.02 -24.31 -13.15
N ALA A 242 11.04 -23.49 -13.42
CA ALA A 242 12.42 -23.76 -13.05
C ALA A 242 12.74 -23.40 -11.58
N LEU A 243 11.86 -22.64 -10.90
CA LEU A 243 12.05 -22.23 -9.52
C LEU A 243 11.94 -23.42 -8.56
N LYS A 244 12.90 -23.55 -7.64
CA LYS A 244 12.94 -24.64 -6.64
C LYS A 244 12.73 -24.18 -5.19
N LEU A 245 12.93 -22.90 -4.93
CA LEU A 245 12.78 -22.29 -3.61
C LEU A 245 11.52 -21.44 -3.51
N CYS A 246 11.21 -20.69 -4.57
CA CYS A 246 10.05 -19.81 -4.60
C CYS A 246 8.79 -20.62 -4.90
N THR A 247 7.73 -20.37 -4.13
CA THR A 247 6.39 -20.90 -4.43
C THR A 247 5.67 -19.92 -5.36
N VAL A 248 5.12 -20.42 -6.46
CA VAL A 248 4.27 -19.61 -7.36
C VAL A 248 2.88 -19.50 -6.73
N ALA A 249 2.59 -18.38 -6.10
CA ALA A 249 1.34 -18.14 -5.39
C ALA A 249 1.04 -16.64 -5.28
N VAL A 250 -0.25 -16.31 -5.17
CA VAL A 250 -0.71 -14.98 -4.81
C VAL A 250 -0.53 -14.74 -3.30
N SER A 251 -0.60 -13.48 -2.88
CA SER A 251 -0.25 -13.00 -1.53
C SER A 251 1.25 -12.76 -1.35
N LEU A 252 1.64 -12.25 -0.18
CA LEU A 252 2.98 -11.72 0.08
C LEU A 252 3.20 -11.46 1.58
N GLY A 253 4.45 -11.17 1.94
CA GLY A 253 4.82 -10.68 3.27
C GLY A 253 4.89 -11.71 4.39
N GLY A 254 4.73 -12.99 4.05
CA GLY A 254 5.01 -14.12 4.95
C GLY A 254 6.50 -14.46 5.02
N CYS A 255 6.86 -15.48 5.81
CA CYS A 255 8.24 -15.97 5.94
C CYS A 255 8.75 -16.72 4.69
N GLU A 256 7.84 -17.17 3.82
CA GLU A 256 8.15 -17.89 2.58
C GLU A 256 8.50 -16.93 1.43
N THR A 257 9.29 -17.40 0.46
CA THR A 257 9.53 -16.67 -0.78
C THR A 257 8.45 -17.02 -1.78
N LEU A 258 7.62 -16.03 -2.14
CA LEU A 258 6.59 -16.16 -3.15
C LEU A 258 6.99 -15.42 -4.42
N LEU A 259 6.43 -15.85 -5.55
CA LEU A 259 6.57 -15.17 -6.82
C LEU A 259 5.27 -15.25 -7.60
N GLU A 260 4.83 -14.13 -8.17
CA GLU A 260 3.68 -14.05 -9.04
C GLU A 260 4.03 -13.34 -10.35
N SER A 261 3.35 -13.72 -11.43
CA SER A 261 3.33 -12.96 -12.68
C SER A 261 1.92 -12.37 -12.80
N PRO A 262 1.74 -11.07 -12.46
CA PRO A 262 0.42 -10.43 -12.43
C PRO A 262 -0.19 -10.25 -13.83
#